data_AF-A0A931YWS5-F1
#
_entry.id   AF-A0A931YWS5-F1
#
_cell.length_a   1.000
_cell.length_b   1.000
_cell.length_c   1.000
_cell.angle_alpha   90.00
_cell.angle_beta   90.00
_cell.angle_gamma   90.00
#
_symmetry.space_group_name_H-M   'P 1'
#
loop_
_entity.id
_entity.type
_entity.pdbx_description
1 polymer ?
#
loop_
_entity_poly.entity_id
_entity_poly.type
_entity_poly.pdbx_seq_one_letter_code
_entity_poly.pdbx_strand_id
1 'polypeptide(L)'
;MFAWLDRLNPFKTPEARRLAVLFGVVYFAQGMWSLPAQTITIVLKDRGLGPGQIADFFLISTIPWLVKPAYGLLSDFVPLFGRRRKSYFLLTCGLAATAGGILASGLLISHGSIQTYGFTLSLFGRPYPLSFTLVAGVGLFTVMALGLAFTDVLTDAMMVENGRPRGLTGAFQSVQWACITVALVL
;
A
#
# COMPACT_ATOMS: atom_id res chain seq x y z
N MET A 1 -27.88 -5.01 32.63
CA MET A 1 -26.70 -4.28 33.16
C MET A 1 -25.58 -4.03 32.14
N PHE A 2 -25.78 -4.19 30.81
CA PHE A 2 -24.71 -4.03 29.81
C PHE A 2 -25.12 -3.33 28.50
N ALA A 3 -26.15 -2.48 28.52
CA ALA A 3 -26.66 -1.81 27.30
C ALA A 3 -25.62 -0.89 26.60
N TRP A 4 -24.53 -0.52 27.30
CA TRP A 4 -23.42 0.22 26.71
C TRP A 4 -22.51 -0.67 25.84
N LEU A 5 -22.40 -1.98 26.14
CA LEU A 5 -21.66 -2.93 25.30
C LEU A 5 -22.34 -3.09 23.93
N ASP A 6 -23.66 -2.95 23.88
CA ASP A 6 -24.40 -2.96 22.62
C ASP A 6 -24.07 -1.76 21.72
N ARG A 7 -23.62 -0.65 22.30
CA ARG A 7 -23.10 0.53 21.57
C ARG A 7 -21.69 0.31 21.03
N LEU A 8 -20.92 -0.64 21.57
CA LEU A 8 -19.58 -0.98 21.08
C LEU A 8 -19.61 -1.83 19.81
N ASN A 9 -20.73 -2.48 19.50
CA ASN A 9 -20.88 -3.27 18.27
C ASN A 9 -21.82 -2.57 17.27
N PRO A 10 -21.29 -1.67 16.41
CA PRO A 10 -22.07 -1.00 15.38
C PRO A 10 -22.50 -1.95 14.24
N PHE A 11 -21.87 -3.12 14.10
CA PHE A 11 -22.10 -4.06 13.00
C PHE A 11 -23.13 -5.14 13.38
N LYS A 12 -24.41 -4.75 13.36
CA LYS A 12 -25.51 -5.67 13.72
C LYS A 12 -25.88 -6.67 12.62
N THR A 13 -25.70 -6.34 11.34
CA THR A 13 -26.05 -7.24 10.22
C THR A 13 -24.87 -8.11 9.75
N PRO A 14 -25.13 -9.30 9.17
CA PRO A 14 -24.09 -10.16 8.60
C PRO A 14 -23.26 -9.45 7.52
N GLU A 15 -23.89 -8.63 6.68
CA GLU A 15 -23.22 -7.89 5.60
C GLU A 15 -22.26 -6.84 6.17
N ALA A 16 -22.69 -6.08 7.17
CA ALA A 16 -21.85 -5.08 7.82
C ALA A 16 -20.63 -5.72 8.48
N ARG A 17 -20.79 -6.89 9.11
CA ARG A 17 -19.67 -7.65 9.69
C ARG A 17 -18.69 -8.13 8.62
N ARG A 18 -19.18 -8.67 7.50
CA ARG A 18 -18.33 -9.11 6.38
C ARG A 18 -17.52 -7.95 5.79
N LEU A 19 -18.15 -6.78 5.64
CA LEU A 19 -17.47 -5.57 5.18
C LEU A 19 -16.44 -5.07 6.18
N ALA A 20 -16.76 -5.05 7.48
CA ALA A 20 -15.81 -4.68 8.52
C ALA A 20 -14.56 -5.58 8.51
N VAL A 21 -14.75 -6.90 8.40
CA VAL A 21 -13.64 -7.86 8.29
C VAL A 21 -12.83 -7.61 7.01
N LEU A 22 -13.50 -7.41 5.86
CA LEU A 22 -12.82 -7.12 4.60
C LEU A 22 -11.94 -5.86 4.69
N PHE A 23 -12.50 -4.77 5.21
CA PHE A 23 -11.79 -3.50 5.35
C PHE A 23 -10.62 -3.61 6.33
N GLY A 24 -10.85 -4.33 7.44
CA GLY A 24 -9.82 -4.61 8.43
C GLY A 24 -8.64 -5.40 7.85
N VAL A 25 -8.90 -6.45 7.08
CA VAL A 25 -7.85 -7.27 6.45
C VAL A 25 -7.01 -6.46 5.45
N VAL A 26 -7.64 -5.61 4.63
CA VAL A 26 -6.90 -4.77 3.67
C VAL A 26 -6.00 -3.77 4.40
N TYR A 27 -6.55 -3.06 5.39
CA TYR A 27 -5.78 -2.05 6.12
C TYR A 27 -4.70 -2.67 7.01
N PHE A 28 -4.93 -3.87 7.54
CA PHE A 28 -3.90 -4.65 8.21
C PHE A 28 -2.76 -5.01 7.25
N ALA A 29 -3.08 -5.50 6.05
CA ALA A 29 -2.07 -5.83 5.03
C ALA A 29 -1.28 -4.58 4.58
N GLN A 30 -1.95 -3.43 4.47
CA GLN A 30 -1.29 -2.15 4.22
C GLN A 30 -0.31 -1.76 5.34
N GLY A 31 -0.70 -1.94 6.61
CA GLY A 31 0.21 -1.68 7.73
C GLY A 31 1.43 -2.60 7.70
N MET A 32 1.21 -3.89 7.46
CA MET A 32 2.27 -4.91 7.35
C MET A 32 3.31 -4.59 6.26
N TRP A 33 2.90 -3.94 5.16
CA TRP A 33 3.80 -3.51 4.09
C TRP A 33 4.85 -2.48 4.55
N SER A 34 4.55 -1.69 5.57
CA SER A 34 5.45 -0.64 6.06
C SER A 34 6.48 -1.15 7.07
N LEU A 35 6.24 -2.28 7.75
CA LEU A 35 7.17 -2.86 8.74
C LEU A 35 8.58 -3.12 8.17
N PRO A 36 8.74 -3.68 6.96
CA PRO A 36 10.06 -3.95 6.40
C PRO A 36 10.85 -2.69 6.07
N ALA A 37 10.25 -1.49 6.06
CA ALA A 37 10.95 -0.27 5.66
C ALA A 37 12.19 -0.01 6.53
N GLN A 38 12.11 -0.28 7.84
CA GLN A 38 13.25 -0.15 8.74
C GLN A 38 14.33 -1.19 8.44
N THR A 39 13.95 -2.46 8.30
CA THR A 39 14.87 -3.55 7.98
C THR A 39 15.55 -3.35 6.62
N ILE A 40 14.80 -2.94 5.60
CA ILE A 40 15.34 -2.58 4.28
C ILE A 40 16.36 -1.45 4.43
N THR A 41 16.05 -0.41 5.20
CA THR A 41 16.97 0.71 5.42
C THR A 41 18.28 0.23 6.07
N ILE A 42 18.21 -0.63 7.09
CA ILE A 42 19.39 -1.16 7.77
C ILE A 42 20.21 -2.04 6.81
N VAL A 43 19.57 -2.98 6.13
CA VAL A 43 20.23 -3.86 5.16
C VAL A 43 20.93 -3.06 4.06
N LEU A 44 20.28 -2.04 3.50
CA LEU A 44 20.91 -1.22 2.46
C LEU A 44 22.07 -0.37 3.00
N LYS A 45 22.01 0.10 4.25
CA LYS A 45 23.14 0.75 4.92
C LYS A 45 24.32 -0.21 5.11
N ASP A 46 24.05 -1.44 5.54
CA ASP A 46 25.08 -2.48 5.71
C ASP A 46 25.75 -2.85 4.38
N ARG A 47 25.03 -2.68 3.27
CA ARG A 47 25.56 -2.80 1.90
C ARG A 47 26.33 -1.57 1.41
N GLY A 48 26.49 -0.55 2.25
CA GLY A 48 27.26 0.67 1.96
C GLY A 48 26.49 1.80 1.26
N LEU A 49 25.16 1.71 1.15
CA LEU A 49 24.38 2.80 0.54
C LEU A 49 24.27 4.00 1.47
N GLY A 50 24.48 5.19 0.91
CA GLY A 50 24.21 6.45 1.61
C GLY A 50 22.72 6.74 1.75
N PRO A 51 22.33 7.66 2.67
CA PRO A 51 20.92 8.02 2.90
C PRO A 51 20.18 8.47 1.63
N GLY A 52 20.83 9.22 0.74
CA GLY A 52 20.24 9.65 -0.53
C GLY A 52 19.91 8.50 -1.48
N GLN A 53 20.78 7.49 -1.56
CA GLN A 53 20.56 6.32 -2.42
C GLN A 53 19.44 5.43 -1.87
N ILE A 54 19.30 5.34 -0.54
CA ILE A 54 18.18 4.65 0.09
C ILE A 54 16.87 5.42 -0.15
N ALA A 55 16.92 6.76 -0.16
CA ALA A 55 15.76 7.57 -0.50
C ALA A 55 15.29 7.32 -1.94
N ASP A 56 16.19 7.08 -2.90
CA ASP A 56 15.82 6.69 -4.27
C ASP A 56 14.95 5.42 -4.29
N PHE A 57 15.27 4.41 -3.46
CA PHE A 57 14.47 3.19 -3.34
C PHE A 57 13.03 3.48 -2.90
N PHE A 58 12.88 4.27 -1.83
CA PHE A 58 11.55 4.61 -1.29
C PHE A 58 10.80 5.61 -2.16
N LEU A 59 11.50 6.46 -2.92
CA LEU A 59 10.89 7.35 -3.91
C LEU A 59 10.12 6.54 -4.96
N ILE A 60 10.77 5.54 -5.57
CA ILE A 60 10.12 4.68 -6.58
C ILE A 60 8.93 3.95 -5.97
N SER A 61 9.12 3.41 -4.78
CA SER A 61 8.11 2.66 -4.04
C SER A 61 6.88 3.51 -3.66
N THR A 62 7.03 4.83 -3.60
CA THR A 62 5.97 5.78 -3.24
C THR A 62 5.11 6.17 -4.45
N ILE A 63 5.62 6.04 -5.68
CA ILE A 63 4.92 6.45 -6.92
C ILE A 63 3.46 5.95 -6.98
N PRO A 64 3.14 4.69 -6.67
CA PRO A 64 1.77 4.21 -6.75
C PRO A 64 0.79 4.96 -5.83
N TRP A 65 1.26 5.46 -4.68
CA TRP A 65 0.45 6.23 -3.75
C TRP A 65 0.12 7.64 -4.27
N LEU A 66 0.92 8.18 -5.19
CA LEU A 66 0.72 9.51 -5.76
C LEU A 66 -0.38 9.55 -6.84
N VAL A 67 -0.65 8.41 -7.48
CA VAL A 67 -1.60 8.31 -8.60
C VAL A 67 -2.95 7.71 -8.19
N LYS A 68 -3.27 7.70 -6.89
CA LYS A 68 -4.56 7.23 -6.36
C LYS A 68 -5.80 7.74 -7.09
N PRO A 69 -5.91 9.04 -7.47
CA PRO A 69 -7.07 9.54 -8.21
C PRO A 69 -7.30 8.77 -9.53
N ALA A 70 -6.23 8.34 -10.20
CA ALA A 70 -6.33 7.56 -11.42
C ALA A 70 -6.96 6.18 -11.18
N TYR A 71 -6.66 5.54 -10.04
CA TYR A 71 -7.25 4.25 -9.67
C TYR A 71 -8.76 4.35 -9.44
N GLY A 72 -9.21 5.41 -8.79
CA GLY A 72 -10.64 5.69 -8.58
C GLY A 72 -11.37 5.80 -9.91
N LEU A 73 -10.90 6.72 -10.77
CA LEU A 73 -11.48 6.94 -12.11
C LEU A 73 -11.47 5.65 -12.95
N LEU A 74 -10.36 4.92 -12.97
CA LEU A 74 -10.24 3.67 -13.72
C LEU A 74 -11.29 2.64 -13.27
N SER A 75 -11.42 2.43 -11.96
CA SER A 75 -12.34 1.44 -11.41
C SER A 75 -13.82 1.81 -11.57
N ASP A 76 -14.13 3.10 -11.65
CA ASP A 76 -15.50 3.60 -11.80
C ASP A 76 -15.96 3.58 -13.27
N PHE A 77 -15.07 3.91 -14.22
CA PHE A 77 -15.42 4.03 -15.64
C PHE A 77 -15.17 2.76 -16.46
N VAL A 78 -14.23 1.90 -16.06
CA VAL A 78 -13.81 0.74 -16.87
C VAL A 78 -14.10 -0.55 -16.10
N PRO A 79 -15.29 -1.17 -16.26
CA PRO A 79 -15.58 -2.44 -15.61
C PRO A 79 -14.73 -3.57 -16.21
N LEU A 80 -14.03 -4.32 -15.36
CA LEU A 80 -13.29 -5.52 -15.77
C LEU A 80 -14.15 -6.77 -15.57
N PHE A 81 -14.23 -7.63 -16.59
CA PHE A 81 -15.03 -8.86 -16.57
C PHE A 81 -16.50 -8.62 -16.17
N GLY A 82 -17.07 -7.49 -16.60
CA GLY A 82 -18.45 -7.08 -16.27
C GLY A 82 -18.66 -6.67 -14.81
N ARG A 83 -17.62 -6.56 -13.99
CA ARG A 83 -17.71 -6.12 -12.59
C ARG A 83 -16.89 -4.85 -12.38
N ARG A 84 -17.50 -3.83 -11.76
CA ARG A 84 -16.84 -2.53 -11.51
C ARG A 84 -15.62 -2.65 -10.61
N ARG A 85 -15.78 -3.00 -9.32
CA ARG A 85 -14.65 -3.00 -8.36
C ARG A 85 -14.11 -4.37 -7.96
N LYS A 86 -14.95 -5.41 -7.96
CA LYS A 86 -14.58 -6.76 -7.50
C LYS A 86 -13.40 -7.35 -8.28
N SER A 87 -13.37 -7.14 -9.59
CA SER A 87 -12.31 -7.66 -10.46
C SER A 87 -10.97 -6.98 -10.17
N TYR A 88 -10.95 -5.64 -10.06
CA TYR A 88 -9.74 -4.91 -9.67
C TYR A 88 -9.25 -5.35 -8.31
N PHE A 89 -10.15 -5.46 -7.33
CA PHE A 89 -9.80 -5.85 -5.97
C PHE A 89 -9.07 -7.20 -5.92
N LEU A 90 -9.58 -8.21 -6.62
CA LEU A 90 -8.94 -9.53 -6.68
C LEU A 90 -7.58 -9.48 -7.41
N LEU A 91 -7.50 -8.74 -8.51
CA LEU A 91 -6.25 -8.60 -9.27
C LEU A 91 -5.17 -7.88 -8.46
N THR A 92 -5.51 -6.78 -7.79
CA THR A 92 -4.56 -5.97 -7.03
C THR A 92 -4.13 -6.64 -5.74
N CYS A 93 -5.04 -7.35 -5.05
CA CYS A 93 -4.67 -8.25 -3.95
C CYS A 93 -3.73 -9.37 -4.42
N GLY A 94 -4.06 -10.03 -5.53
CA GLY A 94 -3.23 -11.10 -6.08
C GLY A 94 -1.84 -10.63 -6.49
N LEU A 95 -1.76 -9.45 -7.11
CA LEU A 95 -0.52 -8.80 -7.52
C LEU A 95 0.34 -8.41 -6.31
N ALA A 96 -0.28 -7.83 -5.26
CA ALA A 96 0.42 -7.53 -4.01
C ALA A 96 0.94 -8.79 -3.31
N ALA A 97 0.10 -9.82 -3.18
CA ALA A 97 0.46 -11.08 -2.56
C ALA A 97 1.58 -11.81 -3.32
N THR A 98 1.53 -11.81 -4.65
CA THR A 98 2.55 -12.44 -5.50
C THR A 98 3.88 -11.70 -5.37
N ALA A 99 3.86 -10.37 -5.48
CA ALA A 99 5.07 -9.56 -5.34
C ALA A 99 5.69 -9.69 -3.95
N GLY A 100 4.86 -9.63 -2.90
CA GLY A 100 5.28 -9.86 -1.51
C GLY A 100 5.83 -11.28 -1.30
N GLY A 101 5.19 -12.30 -1.86
CA GLY A 101 5.66 -13.68 -1.80
C GLY A 101 7.03 -13.90 -2.45
N ILE A 102 7.28 -13.26 -3.59
CA ILE A 102 8.61 -13.30 -4.24
C ILE A 102 9.65 -12.56 -3.38
N LEU A 103 9.27 -11.45 -2.76
CA LEU A 103 10.14 -10.65 -1.89
C LEU A 103 10.33 -11.24 -0.49
N ALA A 104 9.53 -12.24 -0.08
CA ALA A 104 9.52 -12.76 1.28
C ALA A 104 10.88 -13.29 1.74
N SER A 105 11.69 -13.82 0.81
CA SER A 105 13.06 -14.28 1.10
C SER A 105 14.04 -13.14 1.45
N GLY A 106 13.72 -11.90 1.07
CA GLY A 106 14.61 -10.75 1.21
C GLY A 106 15.86 -10.78 0.31
N LEU A 107 16.09 -11.85 -0.46
CA LEU A 107 17.33 -12.07 -1.22
C LEU A 107 17.58 -11.00 -2.29
N LEU A 108 16.52 -10.57 -2.97
CA LEU A 108 16.64 -9.54 -4.02
C LEU A 108 17.14 -8.20 -3.45
N ILE A 109 16.65 -7.80 -2.28
CA ILE A 109 17.01 -6.53 -1.66
C ILE A 109 18.36 -6.63 -0.93
N SER A 110 18.66 -7.78 -0.31
CA SER A 110 19.90 -7.98 0.47
C SER A 110 21.13 -8.32 -0.37
N HIS A 111 20.97 -9.05 -1.48
CA HIS A 111 22.10 -9.55 -2.28
C HIS A 111 22.01 -9.18 -3.77
N GLY A 112 20.85 -8.74 -4.25
CA GLY A 112 20.68 -8.42 -5.67
C GLY A 112 21.46 -7.17 -6.09
N SER A 113 21.63 -6.97 -7.40
CA SER A 113 22.46 -5.89 -7.94
C SER A 113 22.02 -4.49 -7.50
N ILE A 114 23.00 -3.60 -7.37
CA ILE A 114 22.81 -2.16 -7.18
C ILE A 114 23.40 -1.47 -8.40
N GLN A 115 22.62 -0.62 -9.06
CA GLN A 115 23.08 0.18 -10.20
C GLN A 115 22.85 1.64 -9.91
N THR A 116 23.89 2.47 -10.06
CA THR A 116 23.80 3.91 -9.91
C THR A 116 23.98 4.58 -11.26
N TYR A 117 23.01 5.40 -11.65
CA TYR A 117 23.02 6.16 -12.89
C TYR A 117 23.32 7.61 -12.57
N GLY A 118 24.40 8.15 -13.14
CA GLY A 118 24.73 9.57 -13.06
C GLY A 118 24.13 10.34 -14.22
N PHE A 119 23.56 11.51 -13.95
CA PHE A 119 23.11 12.45 -14.97
C PHE A 119 23.40 13.88 -14.52
N THR A 120 23.74 14.75 -15.47
CA THR A 120 24.03 16.16 -15.17
C THR A 120 22.87 17.02 -15.64
N LEU A 121 22.21 17.68 -14.69
CA LEU A 121 21.16 18.65 -15.00
C LEU A 121 21.77 20.04 -15.09
N SER A 122 21.70 20.67 -16.27
CA SER A 122 22.17 22.05 -16.46
C SER A 122 21.02 23.02 -16.23
N LEU A 123 21.06 23.77 -15.12
CA LEU A 123 20.07 24.79 -14.76
C LEU A 123 20.78 26.14 -14.55
N PHE A 124 20.27 27.20 -15.19
CA PHE A 124 20.86 28.54 -15.11
C PHE A 124 22.36 28.60 -15.46
N GLY A 125 22.79 27.79 -16.43
CA GLY A 125 24.19 27.70 -16.84
C GLY A 125 25.12 27.02 -15.84
N ARG A 126 24.61 26.47 -14.73
CA ARG A 126 25.38 25.68 -13.76
C ARG A 126 25.07 24.19 -13.91
N PRO A 127 26.09 23.32 -13.99
CA PRO A 127 25.89 21.87 -14.00
C PRO A 127 25.62 21.36 -12.58
N TYR A 128 24.54 20.60 -12.41
CA TYR A 128 24.21 19.91 -11.17
C TYR A 128 24.33 18.40 -11.40
N PRO A 129 25.39 17.74 -10.90
CA PRO A 129 25.51 16.30 -10.99
C PRO A 129 24.48 15.65 -10.08
N LEU A 130 23.62 14.82 -10.66
CA LEU A 130 22.61 14.04 -9.98
C LEU A 130 22.96 12.56 -10.16
N SER A 131 22.59 11.75 -9.18
CA SER A 131 22.79 10.31 -9.21
C SER A 131 21.53 9.65 -8.72
N PHE A 132 21.13 8.57 -9.38
CA PHE A 132 19.94 7.79 -9.03
C PHE A 132 20.30 6.33 -8.91
N THR A 133 19.96 5.72 -7.77
CA THR A 133 20.33 4.35 -7.44
C THR A 133 19.13 3.42 -7.54
N LEU A 134 19.27 2.37 -8.36
CA LEU A 134 18.33 1.25 -8.43
C LEU A 134 18.88 0.07 -7.66
N VAL A 135 18.07 -0.45 -6.74
CA VAL A 135 18.34 -1.69 -6.02
C VAL A 135 17.43 -2.78 -6.56
N ALA A 136 17.98 -3.96 -6.79
CA ALA A 136 17.19 -5.14 -7.12
C ALA A 136 16.03 -5.36 -6.11
N GLY A 137 14.88 -5.77 -6.62
CA GLY A 137 13.66 -5.91 -5.83
C GLY A 137 12.82 -4.64 -5.69
N VAL A 138 13.34 -3.43 -5.97
CA VAL A 138 12.54 -2.18 -5.89
C VAL A 138 11.32 -2.21 -6.81
N GLY A 139 11.43 -2.82 -7.98
CA GLY A 139 10.32 -2.99 -8.90
C GLY A 139 9.20 -3.85 -8.31
N LEU A 140 9.54 -5.00 -7.71
CA LEU A 140 8.57 -5.86 -7.04
C LEU A 140 7.96 -5.18 -5.81
N PHE A 141 8.76 -4.40 -5.07
CA PHE A 141 8.27 -3.68 -3.89
C PHE A 141 7.29 -2.59 -4.30
N THR A 142 7.55 -1.92 -5.43
CA THR A 142 6.64 -0.96 -6.08
C THR A 142 5.38 -1.63 -6.61
N VAL A 143 5.47 -2.82 -7.21
CA VAL A 143 4.31 -3.61 -7.64
C VAL A 143 3.45 -3.98 -6.44
N MET A 144 4.06 -4.42 -5.34
CA MET A 144 3.36 -4.66 -4.09
C MET A 144 2.65 -3.40 -3.57
N ALA A 145 3.35 -2.26 -3.57
CA ALA A 145 2.78 -0.96 -3.19
C ALA A 145 1.61 -0.55 -4.10
N LEU A 146 1.68 -0.81 -5.40
CA LEU A 146 0.60 -0.55 -6.35
C LEU A 146 -0.64 -1.38 -6.03
N GLY A 147 -0.48 -2.67 -5.77
CA GLY A 147 -1.59 -3.53 -5.38
C GLY A 147 -2.28 -2.99 -4.13
N LEU A 148 -1.51 -2.65 -3.10
CA LEU A 148 -2.01 -2.11 -1.84
C LEU A 148 -2.69 -0.74 -2.00
N ALA A 149 -2.03 0.22 -2.66
CA ALA A 149 -2.56 1.56 -2.88
C ALA A 149 -3.86 1.54 -3.69
N PHE A 150 -3.98 0.63 -4.65
CA PHE A 150 -5.24 0.46 -5.40
C PHE A 150 -6.31 -0.19 -4.50
N THR A 151 -6.00 -1.27 -3.77
CA THR A 151 -6.98 -1.88 -2.85
C THR A 151 -7.47 -0.91 -1.78
N ASP A 152 -6.64 0.02 -1.32
CA ASP A 152 -7.00 1.10 -0.39
C ASP A 152 -8.08 2.00 -1.01
N VAL A 153 -7.85 2.52 -2.22
CA VAL A 153 -8.84 3.35 -2.95
C VAL A 153 -10.17 2.61 -3.16
N LEU A 154 -10.12 1.33 -3.54
CA LEU A 154 -11.33 0.52 -3.72
C LEU A 154 -12.07 0.29 -2.40
N THR A 155 -11.32 0.07 -1.32
CA THR A 155 -11.84 -0.16 0.02
C THR A 155 -12.54 1.10 0.53
N ASP A 156 -11.95 2.27 0.34
CA ASP A 156 -12.54 3.55 0.74
C ASP A 156 -13.83 3.85 -0.03
N ALA A 157 -13.85 3.60 -1.34
CA ALA A 157 -15.07 3.71 -2.14
C ALA A 157 -16.17 2.76 -1.64
N MET A 158 -15.84 1.49 -1.39
CA MET A 158 -16.79 0.51 -0.85
C MET A 158 -17.28 0.87 0.55
N MET A 159 -16.41 1.44 1.38
CA MET A 159 -16.71 1.89 2.73
C MET A 159 -17.71 3.04 2.71
N VAL A 160 -17.54 4.03 1.82
CA VAL A 160 -18.50 5.14 1.68
C VAL A 160 -19.83 4.66 1.12
N GLU A 161 -19.82 3.85 0.06
CA GLU A 161 -21.05 3.36 -0.59
C GLU A 161 -21.90 2.49 0.32
N ASN A 162 -21.26 1.65 1.14
CA ASN A 162 -21.98 0.76 2.06
C ASN A 162 -22.21 1.39 3.43
N GLY A 163 -21.33 2.29 3.87
CA GLY A 163 -21.39 2.94 5.16
C GLY A 163 -22.40 4.07 5.21
N ARG A 164 -22.46 4.94 4.18
CA ARG A 164 -23.31 6.14 4.17
C ARG A 164 -24.81 5.81 4.27
N PRO A 165 -25.37 4.84 3.53
CA PRO A 165 -26.78 4.47 3.65
C PRO A 165 -27.13 3.84 5.01
N ARG A 166 -26.13 3.35 5.74
CA ARG A 166 -26.29 2.63 7.01
C ARG A 166 -25.89 3.46 8.24
N GLY A 167 -25.37 4.68 8.04
CA GLY A 167 -24.77 5.47 9.12
C GLY A 167 -23.53 4.83 9.76
N LEU A 168 -22.84 3.93 9.04
CA LEU A 168 -21.72 3.12 9.56
C LEU A 168 -20.34 3.58 9.07
N THR A 169 -20.24 4.66 8.30
CA THR A 169 -18.97 5.16 7.73
C THR A 169 -17.88 5.34 8.80
N GLY A 170 -18.19 6.05 9.89
CA GLY A 170 -17.22 6.26 10.98
C GLY A 170 -16.82 4.97 11.71
N ALA A 171 -17.74 4.01 11.83
CA ALA A 171 -17.45 2.70 12.41
C ALA A 171 -16.50 1.90 11.52
N PHE A 172 -16.74 1.87 10.20
CA PHE A 172 -15.83 1.22 9.26
C PHE A 172 -14.45 1.88 9.24
N GLN A 173 -14.38 3.22 9.27
CA GLN A 173 -13.11 3.94 9.39
C GLN A 173 -12.37 3.58 10.68
N SER A 174 -13.08 3.45 11.80
CA SER A 174 -12.47 3.04 13.06
C SER A 174 -11.83 1.65 12.95
N VAL A 175 -12.47 0.71 12.25
CA VAL A 175 -11.90 -0.63 11.99
C VAL A 175 -10.66 -0.54 11.11
N GLN A 176 -10.71 0.24 10.02
CA GLN A 176 -9.59 0.46 9.12
C GLN A 176 -8.36 1.00 9.88
N TRP A 177 -8.54 2.10 10.63
CA TRP A 177 -7.48 2.72 11.42
C TRP A 177 -6.97 1.84 12.56
N ALA A 178 -7.86 1.08 13.23
CA ALA A 178 -7.44 0.14 14.26
C ALA A 178 -6.57 -0.98 13.66
N CYS A 179 -6.99 -1.58 12.55
CA CYS A 179 -6.26 -2.68 11.91
C CYS A 179 -4.89 -2.24 11.38
N ILE A 180 -4.78 -1.08 10.74
CA ILE A 180 -3.48 -0.57 10.29
C ILE A 180 -2.56 -0.24 11.48
N THR A 181 -3.11 0.35 12.55
CA THR A 181 -2.31 0.66 13.75
C THR A 181 -1.80 -0.60 14.44
N VAL A 182 -2.65 -1.62 14.58
CA VAL A 182 -2.24 -2.92 15.12
C VAL A 182 -1.13 -3.52 14.25
N ALA A 183 -1.28 -3.51 12.93
CA ALA A 183 -0.26 -4.02 12.03
C ALA A 183 1.08 -3.28 12.14
N LEU A 184 1.09 -1.98 12.45
CA LEU A 184 2.31 -1.19 12.62
C LEU A 184 3.10 -1.49 13.90
N VAL A 185 2.48 -2.16 14.88
CA VAL A 185 3.06 -2.43 16.21
C VAL A 185 3.47 -3.90 16.38
N LEU A 186 3.00 -4.80 15.52
CA LEU A 186 3.39 -6.21 15.48
C LEU A 186 4.77 -6.38 14.83
#